data_AF-A0A1H6F6W4-F1
#
_entry.id   AF-A0A1H6F6W4-F1
#
_cell.length_a   1.000
_cell.length_b   1.000
_cell.length_c   1.000
_cell.angle_alpha   90.00
_cell.angle_beta   90.00
_cell.angle_gamma   90.00
#
_symmetry.space_group_name_H-M   'P 1'
#
loop_
_entity.id
_entity.type
_entity.pdbx_description
1 polymer ?
#
loop_
_entity_poly.entity_id
_entity_poly.type
_entity_poly.pdbx_seq_one_letter_code
_entity_poly.pdbx_strand_id
1 'polypeptide(L)'
;MNELVFLLEEPSARAMLEGLLPKIIPQDTFVRYLVFEGKQELKKLSKGCYQKISGSRAIGKLLTPDNIRSDSFRNLVTGIRKISTLYF
;
A
#
# COMPACT_ATOMS: atom_id res chain seq x y z
N MET A 1 10.76 8.12 -18.44
CA MET A 1 10.62 6.96 -17.55
C MET A 1 9.63 7.37 -16.49
N ASN A 2 8.47 6.74 -16.46
CA ASN A 2 7.41 7.13 -15.52
C ASN A 2 7.66 6.41 -14.18
N GLU A 3 7.28 7.02 -13.07
CA GLU A 3 7.41 6.47 -11.72
C GLU A 3 6.05 6.60 -11.01
N LEU A 4 5.58 5.52 -10.39
CA LEU A 4 4.35 5.53 -9.59
C LEU A 4 4.71 5.86 -8.13
N VAL A 5 4.38 7.07 -7.69
CA VAL A 5 4.71 7.55 -6.34
C VAL A 5 3.49 7.50 -5.43
N PHE A 6 3.60 6.78 -4.30
CA PHE A 6 2.58 6.74 -3.24
C PHE A 6 2.97 7.67 -2.08
N LEU A 7 2.11 8.64 -1.76
CA LEU A 7 2.20 9.45 -0.54
C LEU A 7 1.33 8.79 0.54
N LEU A 8 1.92 8.43 1.67
CA LEU A 8 1.29 7.56 2.67
C LEU A 8 1.38 8.17 4.06
N GLU A 9 0.31 8.04 4.83
CA GLU A 9 0.23 8.58 6.20
C GLU A 9 0.92 7.71 7.26
N GLU A 10 1.15 6.42 6.97
CA GLU A 10 1.80 5.52 7.93
C GLU A 10 2.54 4.35 7.27
N PRO A 11 3.55 3.76 7.96
CA PRO A 11 4.32 2.63 7.44
C PRO A 11 3.51 1.36 7.13
N SER A 12 2.40 1.11 7.84
CA SER A 12 1.51 -0.03 7.58
C SER A 12 0.87 0.01 6.20
N ALA A 13 0.50 1.21 5.72
CA ALA A 13 -0.10 1.38 4.41
C ALA A 13 0.87 0.96 3.30
N ARG A 14 2.15 1.36 3.41
CA ARG A 14 3.22 0.92 2.51
C ARG A 14 3.34 -0.60 2.52
N ALA A 15 3.38 -1.19 3.70
CA ALA A 15 3.57 -2.62 3.87
C ALA A 15 2.44 -3.44 3.21
N MET A 16 1.20 -2.96 3.32
CA MET A 16 0.05 -3.54 2.64
C MET A 16 0.16 -3.41 1.11
N LEU A 17 0.54 -2.23 0.59
CA LEU A 17 0.74 -2.00 -0.84
C LEU A 17 1.85 -2.88 -1.42
N GLU A 18 2.96 -3.07 -0.71
CA GLU A 18 4.04 -3.98 -1.15
C GLU A 18 3.55 -5.42 -1.35
N GLY A 19 2.57 -5.88 -0.57
CA GLY A 19 1.95 -7.20 -0.75
C GLY A 19 0.87 -7.25 -1.84
N LEU A 20 0.27 -6.10 -2.16
CA LEU A 20 -0.87 -6.00 -3.07
C LEU A 20 -0.45 -5.66 -4.50
N LEU A 21 0.41 -4.66 -4.69
CA LEU A 21 0.74 -4.10 -6.01
C LEU A 21 1.29 -5.11 -7.02
N PRO A 22 2.11 -6.12 -6.66
CA PRO A 22 2.54 -7.14 -7.62
C PRO A 22 1.40 -7.91 -8.31
N LYS A 23 0.17 -7.81 -7.78
CA LYS A 23 -1.04 -8.41 -8.35
C LYS A 23 -1.86 -7.45 -9.22
N ILE A 24 -1.49 -6.16 -9.28
CA ILE A 24 -2.30 -5.10 -9.87
C ILE A 24 -1.57 -4.40 -11.02
N ILE A 25 -0.28 -4.14 -10.87
CA ILE A 25 0.52 -3.37 -11.84
C ILE A 25 1.54 -4.29 -12.54
N PRO A 26 2.01 -3.93 -13.75
CA PRO A 26 3.11 -4.61 -14.44
C PRO A 26 4.37 -4.71 -13.58
N GLN A 27 5.13 -5.81 -13.73
CA GLN A 27 6.30 -6.09 -12.88
C GLN A 27 7.47 -5.12 -13.09
N ASP A 28 7.50 -4.45 -14.24
CA ASP A 28 8.49 -3.46 -14.65
C ASP A 28 8.12 -2.02 -14.22
N THR A 29 6.99 -1.84 -13.53
CA THR A 29 6.60 -0.52 -13.01
C THR A 29 7.48 -0.12 -11.82
N PHE A 30 8.17 1.02 -11.95
CA PHE A 30 8.91 1.61 -10.84
C PHE A 30 7.95 2.25 -9.82
N VAL A 31 7.96 1.73 -8.59
CA VAL A 31 7.12 2.23 -7.50
C VAL A 31 7.96 2.85 -6.38
N ARG A 32 7.62 4.08 -5.99
CA ARG A 32 8.24 4.79 -4.87
C ARG A 32 7.22 5.12 -3.80
N TYR A 33 7.64 5.02 -2.53
CA TYR A 33 6.79 5.29 -1.38
C TYR A 33 7.37 6.44 -0.57
N LEU A 34 6.57 7.47 -0.34
CA LEU A 34 6.85 8.58 0.58
C LEU A 34 5.91 8.46 1.78
N VAL A 35 6.45 8.12 2.94
CA VAL A 35 5.68 7.92 4.17
C VAL A 35 5.87 9.12 5.10
N PHE A 36 4.77 9.77 5.47
CA PHE A 36 4.75 10.89 6.41
C PHE A 36 4.38 10.39 7.81
N GLU A 37 5.35 10.27 8.71
CA GLU A 37 5.11 9.76 10.07
C GLU A 37 4.55 10.84 11.00
N GLY A 38 3.22 11.01 11.00
CA GLY A 38 2.52 11.90 11.94
C GLY A 38 2.31 11.35 13.37
N LYS A 39 2.67 10.08 13.64
CA LYS A 39 2.34 9.38 14.91
C LYS A 39 3.50 8.52 15.43
N GLN A 40 4.55 9.16 15.94
CA GLN A 40 5.66 8.46 16.63
C GLN A 40 5.30 7.97 18.05
N GLU A 41 4.22 8.50 18.64
CA GLU A 41 3.91 8.31 20.07
C GLU A 41 3.53 6.87 20.45
N LEU A 42 2.79 6.15 19.61
CA LEU A 42 2.34 4.77 19.92
C LEU A 42 3.51 3.76 19.94
N LYS A 43 4.52 3.98 19.10
CA LYS A 43 5.74 3.15 19.06
C LYS A 43 6.58 3.37 20.32
N LYS A 44 6.64 4.61 20.82
CA LYS A 44 7.29 4.95 22.10
C LYS A 44 6.54 4.33 23.29
N LEU A 45 5.22 4.48 23.35
CA LEU A 45 4.40 3.95 24.44
C LEU A 45 4.47 2.42 24.56
N SER A 46 4.57 1.74 23.43
CA SER A 46 4.68 0.27 23.38
C SER A 46 6.10 -0.27 23.54
N LYS A 47 7.10 0.58 23.82
CA LYS A 47 8.52 0.20 23.88
C LYS A 47 9.00 -0.56 22.63
N GLY A 48 8.44 -0.22 21.46
CA GLY A 48 8.77 -0.90 20.20
C GLY A 48 8.14 -2.29 20.01
N CYS A 49 7.33 -2.78 20.96
CA CYS A 49 6.62 -4.06 20.81
C CYS A 49 5.45 -3.96 19.83
N TYR A 50 4.90 -2.76 19.59
CA TYR A 50 3.83 -2.56 18.63
C TYR A 50 4.37 -2.51 17.20
N GLN A 51 4.04 -3.53 16.40
CA GLN A 51 4.54 -3.69 15.04
C GLN A 51 3.39 -3.73 14.01
N LYS A 52 2.96 -2.54 13.55
CA LYS A 52 1.92 -2.36 12.51
C LYS A 52 2.29 -2.91 11.12
N ILE A 53 3.59 -2.97 10.83
CA ILE A 53 4.10 -3.20 9.48
C ILE A 53 3.96 -4.65 9.03
N SER A 54 4.36 -5.60 9.88
CA SER A 54 4.36 -7.03 9.54
C SER A 54 2.95 -7.57 9.30
N GLY A 55 2.00 -7.21 10.17
CA GLY A 55 0.59 -7.58 10.05
C GLY A 55 -0.03 -7.03 8.76
N SER A 56 0.13 -5.74 8.49
CA SER A 56 -0.39 -5.12 7.26
C SER A 56 0.20 -5.74 5.99
N ARG A 57 1.50 -6.08 5.98
CA ARG A 57 2.13 -6.78 4.85
C ARG A 57 1.54 -8.19 4.64
N ALA A 58 1.36 -8.94 5.73
CA ALA A 58 0.77 -10.27 5.66
C ALA A 58 -0.67 -10.21 5.13
N ILE A 59 -1.46 -9.23 5.60
CA ILE A 59 -2.83 -9.00 5.11
C ILE A 59 -2.81 -8.66 3.62
N GLY A 60 -1.93 -7.76 3.17
CA GLY A 60 -1.81 -7.37 1.76
C GLY A 60 -1.68 -8.56 0.80
N LYS A 61 -0.90 -9.58 1.19
CA LYS A 61 -0.74 -10.82 0.43
C LYS A 61 -2.02 -11.65 0.30
N LEU A 62 -2.94 -11.54 1.25
CA LEU A 62 -4.21 -12.27 1.26
C LEU A 62 -5.36 -11.49 0.61
N LEU A 63 -5.16 -10.20 0.31
CA LEU A 63 -6.17 -9.40 -0.38
C LEU A 63 -6.29 -9.82 -1.85
N THR A 64 -7.55 -9.88 -2.30
CA THR A 64 -7.93 -10.14 -3.69
C THR A 64 -8.32 -8.81 -4.35
N PRO A 65 -7.59 -8.34 -5.38
CA PRO A 65 -7.85 -7.04 -6.02
C PRO A 65 -9.27 -6.90 -6.60
N ASP A 66 -9.86 -8.00 -7.06
CA ASP A 66 -11.20 -8.02 -7.67
C ASP A 66 -12.34 -8.18 -6.64
N ASN A 67 -12.02 -8.13 -5.35
CA ASN A 67 -13.03 -8.21 -4.30
C ASN A 67 -13.88 -6.93 -4.23
N ILE A 68 -15.19 -7.09 -4.36
CA ILE A 68 -16.17 -5.98 -4.40
C ILE A 68 -16.84 -5.68 -3.05
N ARG A 69 -16.44 -6.33 -1.95
CA ARG A 69 -17.09 -6.16 -0.63
C ARG A 69 -16.82 -4.80 0.02
N SER A 70 -15.84 -4.03 -0.48
CA SER A 70 -15.49 -2.71 0.04
C SER A 70 -15.40 -1.70 -1.10
N ASP A 71 -16.25 -0.68 -1.04
CA ASP A 71 -16.29 0.38 -2.05
C ASP A 71 -15.00 1.19 -2.11
N SER A 72 -14.43 1.55 -0.95
CA SER A 72 -13.17 2.29 -0.89
C SER A 72 -12.00 1.47 -1.45
N PHE A 73 -11.92 0.18 -1.11
CA PHE A 73 -10.89 -0.71 -1.65
C PHE A 73 -11.04 -0.89 -3.17
N ARG A 74 -12.26 -1.09 -3.65
CA ARG A 74 -12.57 -1.18 -5.08
C ARG A 74 -12.15 0.08 -5.83
N ASN A 75 -12.46 1.26 -5.29
CA ASN A 75 -12.09 2.55 -5.88
C ASN A 75 -10.57 2.73 -5.92
N LEU A 76 -9.86 2.36 -4.85
CA LEU A 76 -8.40 2.38 -4.79
C LEU A 76 -7.79 1.48 -5.87
N VAL A 77 -8.19 0.21 -5.94
CA VAL A 77 -7.68 -0.76 -6.93
C VAL A 77 -7.97 -0.28 -8.36
N THR A 78 -9.19 0.21 -8.60
CA THR A 78 -9.58 0.71 -9.93
C THR A 78 -8.76 1.93 -10.33
N GLY A 79 -8.52 2.87 -9.40
CA GLY A 79 -7.66 4.03 -9.65
C GLY A 79 -6.23 3.64 -10.00
N ILE A 80 -5.64 2.72 -9.23
CA ILE A 80 -4.28 2.22 -9.48
C ILE A 80 -4.20 1.55 -10.85
N ARG A 81 -5.17 0.68 -11.20
CA ARG A 81 -5.23 0.02 -12.52
C ARG A 81 -5.30 1.03 -13.66
N LYS A 82 -6.17 2.04 -13.56
CA LYS A 82 -6.32 3.08 -14.58
C LYS A 82 -5.02 3.86 -14.79
N ILE A 83 -4.38 4.28 -13.70
CA ILE A 83 -3.09 5.00 -13.77
C ILE A 83 -2.02 4.11 -14.38
N SER A 84 -1.97 2.84 -13.98
CA SER A 84 -1.05 1.87 -14.57
C SER A 84 -1.25 1.79 -16.08
N THR A 85 -2.44 1.43 -16.56
CA THR A 85 -2.72 1.25 -17.99
C THR A 85 -2.49 2.50 -18.85
N LEU A 86 -2.70 3.70 -18.29
CA LEU A 86 -2.56 4.95 -19.06
C LEU A 86 -1.11 5.42 -19.19
N TYR A 87 -0.23 5.04 -18.28
CA TYR A 87 1.10 5.66 -18.15
C TYR A 87 2.26 4.65 -18.07
N PHE A 88 1.98 3.35 -17.96
CA PHE A 88 2.96 2.28 -17.81
C PHE A 88 2.56 1.07 -18.65
#